data_AF-A0A844EMP6-F1
#
_entry.id   AF-A0A844EMP6-F1
#
_cell.length_a   1.000
_cell.length_b   1.000
_cell.length_c   1.000
_cell.angle_alpha   90.00
_cell.angle_beta   90.00
_cell.angle_gamma   90.00
#
_symmetry.space_group_name_H-M   'P 1'
#
loop_
_entity.id
_entity.type
_entity.pdbx_description
1 polymer ?
#
loop_
_entity_poly.entity_id
_entity_poly.type
_entity_poly.pdbx_seq_one_letter_code
_entity_poly.pdbx_strand_id
1 'polypeptide(L)'
;MHEQIEDYLHYLQVERGLSANTIQSYRQDLQEADAFFKTQTKSIAEIDQFVILNFLEQLQQQRKARNTVIRVVSTLRRFFQYLVQF
;
A
#
# COMPACT_ATOMS: atom_id res chain seq x y z
N MET A 1 -6.99 6.73 -5.30
CA MET A 1 -6.64 5.75 -4.26
C MET A 1 -7.02 6.21 -2.86
N HIS A 2 -7.23 7.51 -2.59
CA HIS A 2 -7.51 7.96 -1.21
C HIS A 2 -8.76 7.29 -0.60
N GLU A 3 -9.89 7.33 -1.29
CA GLU A 3 -11.13 6.67 -0.83
C GLU A 3 -10.93 5.16 -0.65
N GLN A 4 -10.30 4.50 -1.62
CA GLN A 4 -9.97 3.07 -1.55
C GLN A 4 -9.11 2.71 -0.32
N ILE A 5 -8.15 3.58 0.02
CA ILE A 5 -7.29 3.40 1.19
C ILE A 5 -8.12 3.57 2.47
N GLU A 6 -8.96 4.58 2.58
CA GLU A 6 -9.80 4.77 3.77
C GLU A 6 -10.78 3.61 3.97
N ASP A 7 -11.42 3.15 2.89
CA ASP A 7 -12.34 2.00 2.94
C ASP A 7 -11.62 0.73 3.40
N TYR A 8 -10.43 0.47 2.86
CA TYR A 8 -9.63 -0.67 3.27
C TYR A 8 -9.16 -0.57 4.72
N LEU A 9 -8.72 0.61 5.18
CA LEU A 9 -8.31 0.81 6.57
C LEU A 9 -9.50 0.66 7.53
N HIS A 10 -10.69 1.12 7.13
CA HIS A 10 -11.92 0.91 7.87
C HIS A 10 -12.27 -0.58 7.96
N TYR A 11 -12.21 -1.31 6.83
CA TYR A 11 -12.37 -2.77 6.80
C TYR A 11 -11.39 -3.48 7.75
N LEU A 12 -10.11 -3.11 7.71
CA LEU A 12 -9.11 -3.69 8.61
C LEU A 12 -9.39 -3.39 10.09
N GLN A 13 -9.97 -2.23 10.40
CA GLN A 13 -10.27 -1.85 11.77
C GLN A 13 -11.54 -2.54 12.30
N VAL A 14 -12.62 -2.49 11.53
CA VAL A 14 -13.95 -2.97 11.97
C VAL A 14 -14.07 -4.48 11.79
N GLU A 15 -13.83 -4.98 10.57
CA GLU A 15 -14.07 -6.39 10.25
C GLU A 15 -12.93 -7.29 10.71
N ARG A 16 -11.69 -6.78 10.72
CA ARG A 16 -10.50 -7.56 11.08
C ARG A 16 -9.99 -7.29 12.49
N GLY A 17 -10.55 -6.29 13.20
CA GLY A 17 -10.20 -5.95 14.58
C GLY A 17 -8.72 -5.62 14.79
N LEU A 18 -8.03 -5.09 13.77
CA LEU A 18 -6.60 -4.80 13.90
C LEU A 18 -6.35 -3.62 14.83
N SER A 19 -5.24 -3.67 15.57
CA SER A 19 -4.85 -2.59 16.48
C SER A 19 -4.62 -1.27 15.74
N ALA A 20 -4.85 -0.14 16.41
CA ALA A 20 -4.61 1.19 15.85
C ALA A 20 -3.16 1.36 15.32
N ASN A 21 -2.17 0.78 16.00
CA ASN A 21 -0.77 0.82 15.55
C ASN A 21 -0.57 0.05 14.23
N THR A 22 -1.26 -1.08 14.08
CA THR A 22 -1.26 -1.84 12.83
C THR A 22 -1.94 -1.04 11.72
N ILE A 23 -3.12 -0.47 11.97
CA ILE A 23 -3.82 0.39 11.00
C ILE A 23 -2.94 1.57 10.56
N GLN A 24 -2.29 2.24 11.51
CA GLN A 24 -1.40 3.35 11.21
C GLN A 24 -0.20 2.93 10.34
N SER A 25 0.34 1.74 10.58
CA SER A 25 1.43 1.17 9.78
C SER A 25 0.98 0.92 8.33
N TYR A 26 -0.24 0.36 8.13
CA TYR A 26 -0.81 0.18 6.80
C TYR A 26 -1.08 1.52 6.11
N ARG A 27 -1.62 2.49 6.83
CA ARG A 27 -1.89 3.84 6.33
C ARG A 27 -0.63 4.51 5.78
N GLN A 28 0.46 4.47 6.55
CA GLN A 28 1.73 5.07 6.14
C GLN A 28 2.28 4.40 4.86
N ASP A 29 2.29 3.08 4.81
CA ASP A 29 2.78 2.34 3.63
C ASP A 29 1.94 2.66 2.38
N LEU A 30 0.61 2.70 2.52
CA LEU A 30 -0.31 2.96 1.41
C LEU A 30 -0.25 4.41 0.93
N GLN A 31 -0.05 5.37 1.83
CA GLN A 31 0.14 6.78 1.47
C GLN A 31 1.47 7.00 0.75
N GLU A 32 2.55 6.38 1.21
CA GLU A 32 3.85 6.43 0.54
C GLU A 32 3.77 5.82 -0.87
N ALA A 33 3.07 4.69 -1.01
CA ALA A 33 2.84 4.05 -2.30
C ALA A 33 1.94 4.88 -3.23
N ASP A 34 0.81 5.42 -2.75
CA ASP A 34 -0.09 6.29 -3.55
C ASP A 34 0.64 7.54 -4.06
N ALA A 35 1.48 8.15 -3.22
CA ALA A 35 2.31 9.28 -3.62
C ALA A 35 3.25 8.90 -4.78
N PHE A 36 3.87 7.72 -4.73
CA PHE A 36 4.71 7.24 -5.82
C PHE A 36 3.90 6.89 -7.09
N PHE A 37 2.80 6.15 -6.96
CA PHE A 37 2.00 5.68 -8.09
C PHE A 37 1.37 6.83 -8.89
N LYS A 38 0.99 7.92 -8.23
CA LYS A 38 0.55 9.16 -8.88
C LYS A 38 1.60 9.80 -9.80
N THR A 39 2.88 9.48 -9.61
CA THR A 39 3.95 9.95 -10.52
C THR A 39 4.13 9.05 -11.75
N GLN A 40 3.65 7.80 -11.68
CA GLN A 40 3.86 6.79 -12.72
C GLN A 40 2.61 6.52 -13.55
N THR A 41 1.42 6.73 -12.98
CA THR A 41 0.13 6.31 -13.54
C THR A 41 -0.94 7.37 -13.33
N LYS A 42 -1.96 7.37 -14.18
CA LYS A 42 -3.13 8.28 -14.06
C LYS A 42 -4.24 7.66 -13.21
N SER A 43 -4.28 6.34 -13.11
CA SER A 43 -5.33 5.62 -12.39
C SER A 43 -4.82 4.36 -11.72
N ILE A 44 -5.55 3.89 -10.70
CA ILE A 44 -5.21 2.67 -9.95
C ILE A 44 -5.25 1.41 -10.84
N ALA A 45 -6.06 1.43 -11.90
CA ALA A 45 -6.19 0.33 -12.86
C ALA A 45 -4.95 0.16 -13.77
N GLU A 46 -4.12 1.20 -13.88
CA GLU A 46 -2.86 1.17 -14.62
C GLU A 46 -1.68 0.65 -13.79
N ILE A 47 -1.88 0.38 -12.50
CA ILE A 47 -0.82 -0.15 -11.64
C ILE A 47 -0.61 -1.63 -11.95
N ASP A 48 0.45 -1.90 -12.69
CA ASP A 48 0.91 -3.25 -13.00
C ASP A 48 2.11 -3.69 -12.15
N GLN A 49 2.65 -4.86 -12.45
CA GLN A 49 3.82 -5.40 -11.76
C GLN A 49 5.07 -4.51 -11.91
N PHE A 50 5.23 -3.80 -13.03
CA PHE A 50 6.41 -2.96 -13.28
C PHE A 50 6.36 -1.70 -12.43
N VAL A 51 5.18 -1.09 -12.30
CA VAL A 51 4.96 0.05 -11.40
C VAL A 51 5.28 -0.33 -9.95
N ILE A 52 4.86 -1.52 -9.51
CA ILE A 52 5.19 -2.02 -8.16
C ILE A 52 6.69 -2.26 -8.00
N LEU A 53 7.36 -2.87 -8.98
CA LEU A 53 8.81 -3.11 -8.92
C LEU A 53 9.60 -1.80 -8.85
N ASN A 54 9.23 -0.79 -9.64
CA ASN A 54 9.85 0.53 -9.60
C ASN A 54 9.70 1.20 -8.23
N PHE A 55 8.54 1.02 -7.56
CA PHE A 55 8.34 1.50 -6.20
C PHE A 55 9.29 0.81 -5.21
N LEU A 56 9.42 -0.52 -5.29
CA LEU A 56 10.33 -1.26 -4.42
C LEU A 56 11.80 -0.87 -4.64
N GLU A 57 12.19 -0.60 -5.88
CA GLU A 57 13.50 -0.04 -6.19
C GLU A 57 13.70 1.34 -5.55
N GLN A 58 12.70 2.22 -5.61
CA GLN A 58 12.74 3.53 -4.95
C GLN A 58 12.96 3.40 -3.44
N LEU A 59 12.26 2.47 -2.77
CA LEU A 59 12.44 2.23 -1.33
C LEU A 59 13.87 1.75 -1.01
N GLN A 60 14.46 0.94 -1.89
CA GLN A 60 15.84 0.50 -1.77
C GLN A 60 16.83 1.66 -1.95
N GLN A 61 16.60 2.51 -2.95
CA GLN A 61 17.42 3.72 -3.20
C GLN A 61 17.34 4.70 -2.01
N GLN A 62 16.19 4.80 -1.36
CA GLN A 62 16.00 5.55 -0.11
C GLN A 62 16.61 4.88 1.13
N ARG A 63 17.26 3.70 0.98
CA ARG A 63 17.86 2.92 2.07
C ARG A 63 16.88 2.58 3.20
N LYS A 64 15.60 2.35 2.88
CA LYS A 64 14.63 1.87 3.85
C LYS A 64 15.12 0.53 4.44
N ALA A 65 14.89 0.32 5.74
CA ALA A 65 15.25 -0.92 6.39
C ALA A 65 14.55 -2.12 5.72
N ARG A 66 15.24 -3.25 5.61
CA ARG A 66 14.71 -4.48 4.99
C ARG A 66 13.34 -4.90 5.55
N ASN A 67 13.17 -4.80 6.88
CA ASN A 67 11.91 -5.12 7.55
C ASN A 67 10.77 -4.18 7.13
N THR A 68 11.07 -2.90 6.88
CA THR A 68 10.10 -1.94 6.34
C THR A 68 9.65 -2.34 4.94
N VAL A 69 10.60 -2.69 4.05
CA VAL A 69 10.27 -3.13 2.68
C VAL A 69 9.39 -4.39 2.69
N ILE A 70 9.71 -5.38 3.53
CA ILE A 70 8.88 -6.60 3.68
C ILE A 70 7.46 -6.26 4.15
N ARG A 71 7.33 -5.34 5.11
CA ARG A 71 6.03 -4.89 5.61
C ARG A 71 5.23 -4.17 4.51
N VAL A 72 5.86 -3.26 3.76
CA VAL A 72 5.23 -2.57 2.63
C VAL A 72 4.74 -3.56 1.56
N VAL A 73 5.56 -4.55 1.17
CA VAL A 73 5.15 -5.60 0.21
C VAL A 73 3.93 -6.36 0.72
N SER A 74 3.89 -6.69 2.00
CA SER A 74 2.77 -7.38 2.63
C SER A 74 1.51 -6.51 2.65
N THR A 75 1.66 -5.21 2.95
CA THR A 75 0.59 -4.21 2.90
C THR A 75 0.00 -4.10 1.49
N LEU A 76 0.84 -3.89 0.47
CA LEU A 76 0.40 -3.76 -0.93
C LEU A 76 -0.33 -5.01 -1.41
N ARG A 77 0.22 -6.20 -1.14
CA ARG A 77 -0.41 -7.46 -1.52
C ARG A 77 -1.83 -7.58 -0.98
N ARG A 78 -2.03 -7.29 0.30
CA ARG A 78 -3.35 -7.40 0.94
C ARG A 78 -4.31 -6.32 0.45
N PHE A 79 -3.82 -5.11 0.23
CA PHE A 79 -4.63 -4.01 -0.30
C PHE A 79 -5.14 -4.31 -1.72
N PHE A 80 -4.26 -4.71 -2.64
CA PHE A 80 -4.70 -5.08 -3.99
C PHE A 80 -5.58 -6.34 -4.01
N GLN A 81 -5.36 -7.29 -3.10
CA GLN A 81 -6.26 -8.42 -2.93
C GLN A 81 -7.67 -7.98 -2.48
N TYR A 82 -7.75 -7.05 -1.53
CA TYR A 82 -9.03 -6.46 -1.09
C TYR A 82 -9.75 -5.78 -2.26
N LEU A 83 -9.02 -4.99 -3.07
CA LEU A 83 -9.59 -4.28 -4.22
C LEU A 83 -10.11 -5.16 -5.35
N VAL A 84 -9.69 -6.43 -5.43
CA VAL A 84 -10.20 -7.39 -6.43
C VAL A 84 -11.38 -8.18 -5.88
N GLN A 85 -11.54 -8.23 -4.56
CA GLN A 85 -12.64 -8.92 -3.89
C GLN A 85 -13.91 -8.05 -3.77
N PHE A 86 -13.81 -6.76 -4.07
CA PHE A 86 -14.87 -5.75 -4.04
C PHE A 86 -14.90 -4.97 -5.36
#